data_AF-A0A1W6L3F0-F1
#
_entry.id   AF-A0A1W6L3F0-F1
#
_cell.length_a   1.000
_cell.length_b   1.000
_cell.length_c   1.000
_cell.angle_alpha   90.00
_cell.angle_beta   90.00
_cell.angle_gamma   90.00
#
_symmetry.space_group_name_H-M   'P 1'
#
loop_
_entity.id
_entity.type
_entity.pdbx_description
1 polymer ?
#
loop_
_entity_poly.entity_id
_entity_poly.type
_entity_poly.pdbx_seq_one_letter_code
_entity_poly.pdbx_strand_id
1 'polypeptide(L)'
;MPASNPSLIQAHADQLAAWGERLRAHRKALRISATAAAEAAGMSRVTWHRIENGEASVTVGAWLAAMSAMGLKWDIEGPQSTPARAPMSSIPLRVRISDYPELQRLAWQVHGTDELSPSEALDIYERNRRHVDEASMAPHERDLLGALRSVLGGRSRDV
;
A
#
# COMPACT_ATOMS: atom_id res chain seq x y z
N MET A 1 -16.93 -1.16 32.53
CA MET A 1 -15.66 -1.88 32.29
C MET A 1 -15.57 -2.16 30.79
N PRO A 2 -14.42 -2.01 30.12
CA PRO A 2 -14.29 -2.45 28.74
C PRO A 2 -14.52 -3.97 28.67
N ALA A 3 -15.10 -4.43 27.57
CA ALA A 3 -15.34 -5.85 27.32
C ALA A 3 -14.02 -6.63 27.32
N SER A 4 -14.08 -7.91 27.70
CA SER A 4 -12.93 -8.82 27.60
C SER A 4 -12.35 -8.78 26.19
N ASN A 5 -11.04 -8.61 26.08
CA ASN A 5 -10.38 -8.57 24.79
C ASN A 5 -10.64 -9.90 24.05
N PRO A 6 -10.92 -9.88 22.74
CA PRO A 6 -10.99 -11.11 21.95
C PRO A 6 -9.71 -11.90 22.16
N SER A 7 -9.78 -13.24 22.15
CA SER A 7 -8.58 -14.07 22.19
C SER A 7 -7.67 -13.69 21.03
N LEU A 8 -6.57 -13.01 21.33
CA LEU A 8 -5.62 -12.55 20.33
C LEU A 8 -4.95 -13.77 19.71
N ILE A 9 -5.11 -13.92 18.41
CA ILE A 9 -4.24 -14.81 17.63
C ILE A 9 -2.81 -14.31 17.85
N GLN A 10 -1.84 -15.19 18.08
CA GLN A 10 -0.43 -14.83 18.38
C GLN A 10 0.12 -13.77 17.42
N ALA A 11 -0.24 -13.86 16.13
CA ALA A 11 0.11 -12.88 15.11
C ALA A 11 -0.32 -11.43 15.45
N HIS A 12 -1.47 -11.24 16.10
CA HIS A 12 -1.93 -9.91 16.53
C HIS A 12 -1.09 -9.37 17.70
N ALA A 13 -0.65 -10.24 18.60
CA ALA A 13 0.24 -9.86 19.70
C ALA A 13 1.62 -9.45 19.17
N ASP A 14 2.17 -10.21 18.23
CA ASP A 14 3.45 -9.90 17.57
C ASP A 14 3.37 -8.57 16.80
N GLN A 15 2.25 -8.32 16.13
CA GLN A 15 2.00 -7.05 15.43
C GLN A 15 1.95 -5.85 16.38
N LEU A 16 1.25 -5.97 17.52
CA LEU A 16 1.22 -4.91 18.54
C LEU A 16 2.60 -4.65 19.14
N ALA A 17 3.38 -5.71 19.43
CA ALA A 17 4.76 -5.57 19.90
C ALA A 17 5.64 -4.86 18.88
N ALA A 18 5.50 -5.19 17.59
CA ALA A 18 6.23 -4.52 16.51
C ALA A 18 5.86 -3.03 16.40
N TRP A 19 4.59 -2.67 16.58
CA TRP A 19 4.16 -1.27 16.62
C TRP A 19 4.72 -0.52 17.83
N GLY A 20 4.71 -1.14 19.01
CA GLY A 20 5.29 -0.58 20.23
C GLY A 20 6.77 -0.29 20.08
N GLU A 21 7.53 -1.22 19.50
CA GLU A 21 8.97 -1.03 19.29
C GLU A 21 9.26 0.07 18.26
N ARG A 22 8.46 0.19 17.19
CA ARG A 22 8.58 1.30 16.22
C ARG A 22 8.34 2.64 16.88
N LEU A 23 7.32 2.76 17.74
CA LEU A 23 7.05 3.99 18.48
C LEU A 23 8.20 4.32 19.44
N ARG A 24 8.73 3.31 20.16
CA ARG A 24 9.88 3.46 21.05
C ARG A 24 11.14 3.90 20.29
N ALA A 25 11.41 3.31 19.14
CA ALA A 25 12.54 3.66 18.28
C ALA A 25 12.43 5.12 17.79
N HIS A 26 11.25 5.53 17.32
CA HIS A 26 10.98 6.90 16.90
C HIS A 26 11.18 7.91 18.04
N ARG A 27 10.64 7.62 19.23
CA ARG A 27 10.85 8.45 20.42
C ARG A 27 12.34 8.57 20.77
N LYS A 28 13.09 7.47 20.76
CA LYS A 28 14.53 7.45 21.03
C LYS A 28 15.32 8.25 19.99
N ALA A 29 14.93 8.18 18.71
CA ALA A 29 15.56 8.97 17.64
C ALA A 29 15.38 10.48 17.89
N LEU A 30 14.23 10.89 18.42
CA LEU A 30 13.96 12.26 18.85
C LEU A 30 14.61 12.63 20.20
N ARG A 31 15.30 11.69 20.87
CA ARG A 31 15.89 11.84 22.21
C ARG A 31 14.89 12.26 23.29
N ILE A 32 13.62 11.90 23.12
CA ILE A 32 12.55 12.18 24.09
C ILE A 32 12.50 11.06 25.13
N SER A 33 12.38 11.42 26.41
CA SER A 33 12.21 10.42 27.48
C SER A 33 10.79 9.83 27.46
N ALA A 34 10.62 8.62 27.99
CA ALA A 34 9.29 8.02 28.10
C ALA A 34 8.35 8.85 29.00
N THR A 35 8.87 9.57 29.99
CA THR A 35 8.08 10.46 30.85
C THR A 35 7.58 11.68 30.08
N ALA A 36 8.47 12.37 29.37
CA ALA A 36 8.09 13.54 28.58
C ALA A 36 7.10 13.18 27.46
N ALA A 37 7.27 12.02 26.83
CA ALA A 37 6.33 11.54 25.82
C ALA A 37 4.95 11.19 26.42
N ALA A 38 4.92 10.56 27.59
CA ALA A 38 3.67 10.27 28.30
C ALA A 38 2.93 11.55 28.71
N GLU A 39 3.64 12.56 29.21
CA GLU A 39 3.10 13.87 29.57
C GLU A 39 2.54 14.60 28.33
N ALA A 40 3.30 14.62 27.24
CA ALA A 40 2.86 15.22 25.98
C ALA A 40 1.61 14.53 25.40
N ALA A 41 1.47 13.22 25.62
CA ALA A 41 0.31 12.45 25.21
C ALA A 41 -0.85 12.48 26.24
N GLY A 42 -0.72 13.23 27.34
CA GLY A 42 -1.76 13.37 28.37
C GLY A 42 -2.08 12.07 29.11
N MET A 43 -1.10 11.17 29.27
CA MET A 43 -1.31 9.85 29.89
C MET A 43 -0.25 9.50 30.94
N SER A 44 -0.53 8.48 31.74
CA SER A 44 0.44 7.99 32.72
C SER A 44 1.65 7.33 32.05
N ARG A 45 2.82 7.42 32.69
CA ARG A 45 4.03 6.70 32.26
C ARG A 45 3.80 5.18 32.14
N VAL A 46 2.95 4.61 33.00
CA VAL A 46 2.60 3.19 32.94
C VAL A 46 1.85 2.88 31.66
N THR A 47 0.86 3.69 31.28
CA THR A 47 0.13 3.54 30.01
C THR A 47 1.08 3.63 28.81
N TRP A 48 1.98 4.62 28.80
CA TRP A 48 3.00 4.76 27.76
C TRP A 48 3.90 3.51 27.64
N HIS A 49 4.34 2.99 28.79
CA HIS A 49 5.16 1.78 28.82
C HIS A 49 4.43 0.57 28.24
N ARG A 50 3.14 0.39 28.55
CA ARG A 50 2.30 -0.67 27.99
C ARG A 50 2.16 -0.56 26.48
N ILE A 51 2.00 0.67 25.97
CA ILE A 51 1.97 0.97 24.53
C ILE A 51 3.29 0.52 23.87
N GLU A 52 4.43 0.95 24.39
CA GLU A 52 5.72 0.58 23.79
C GLU A 52 6.02 -0.92 23.85
N ASN A 53 5.36 -1.67 24.74
CA ASN A 53 5.47 -3.13 24.82
C ASN A 53 4.41 -3.86 23.97
N GLY A 54 3.51 -3.14 23.31
CA GLY A 54 2.45 -3.75 22.50
C GLY A 54 1.34 -4.42 23.31
N GLU A 55 1.08 -3.98 24.54
CA GLU A 55 0.02 -4.59 25.35
C GLU A 55 -1.37 -4.30 24.76
N ALA A 56 -2.09 -5.36 24.43
CA ALA A 56 -3.41 -5.27 23.82
C ALA A 56 -4.51 -4.72 24.74
N SER A 57 -4.25 -4.62 26.05
CA SER A 57 -5.17 -4.02 27.01
C SER A 57 -5.31 -2.50 26.84
N VAL A 58 -4.41 -1.88 26.10
CA VAL A 58 -4.41 -0.44 25.86
C VAL A 58 -5.43 -0.06 24.79
N THR A 59 -6.20 0.98 25.06
CA THR A 59 -7.22 1.47 24.12
C THR A 59 -6.60 2.03 22.85
N VAL A 60 -7.28 1.88 21.71
CA VAL A 60 -6.85 2.49 20.43
C VAL A 60 -6.72 4.01 20.56
N GLY A 61 -7.58 4.66 21.35
CA GLY A 61 -7.48 6.10 21.62
C GLY A 61 -6.17 6.51 22.31
N ALA A 62 -5.66 5.70 23.24
CA ALA A 62 -4.37 5.95 23.87
C ALA A 62 -3.20 5.77 22.88
N TRP A 63 -3.28 4.77 21.98
CA TRP A 63 -2.33 4.62 20.88
C TRP A 63 -2.30 5.85 19.96
N LEU A 64 -3.47 6.33 19.54
CA LEU A 64 -3.58 7.51 18.69
C LEU A 64 -3.01 8.77 19.37
N ALA A 65 -3.30 8.98 20.66
CA ALA A 65 -2.75 10.08 21.43
C ALA A 65 -1.21 10.02 21.49
N ALA A 66 -0.64 8.83 21.74
CA ALA A 66 0.81 8.64 21.79
C ALA A 66 1.49 8.91 20.45
N MET A 67 0.89 8.44 19.34
CA MET A 67 1.40 8.72 18.00
C MET A 67 1.31 10.19 17.65
N SER A 68 0.18 10.84 17.92
CA SER A 68 -0.01 12.27 17.68
C SER A 68 1.03 13.11 18.44
N ALA A 69 1.29 12.79 19.71
CA ALA A 69 2.30 13.45 20.52
C ALA A 69 3.73 13.31 19.95
N MET A 70 4.00 12.23 19.20
CA MET A 70 5.28 11.99 18.52
C MET A 70 5.28 12.44 17.04
N GLY A 71 4.24 13.12 16.58
CA GLY A 71 4.11 13.58 15.19
C GLY A 71 3.88 12.45 14.17
N LEU A 72 3.45 11.28 14.63
CA LEU A 72 3.12 10.12 13.79
C LEU A 72 1.63 10.12 13.43
N LYS A 73 1.31 9.61 12.24
CA LYS A 73 -0.07 9.39 11.79
C LYS A 73 -0.33 7.88 11.69
N TRP A 74 -1.47 7.45 12.21
CA TRP A 74 -2.00 6.10 11.97
C TRP A 74 -3.09 6.20 10.92
N ASP A 75 -2.96 5.42 9.86
CA ASP A 75 -3.97 5.25 8.83
C ASP A 75 -4.47 3.80 8.76
N ILE A 76 -5.69 3.60 8.28
CA ILE A 76 -6.25 2.29 7.97
C ILE A 76 -6.13 2.11 6.47
N GLU A 77 -5.13 1.33 6.06
CA GLU A 77 -5.00 0.93 4.67
C GLU A 77 -6.17 -0.03 4.34
N GLY A 78 -6.97 0.33 3.33
CA GLY A 78 -7.91 -0.62 2.72
C GLY A 78 -7.14 -1.77 2.06
N PRO A 79 -7.83 -2.80 1.54
CA PRO A 79 -7.17 -3.81 0.71
C PRO A 79 -6.51 -3.09 -0.47
N GLN A 80 -5.21 -2.84 -0.31
CA GLN A 80 -4.36 -2.44 -1.42
C GLN A 80 -4.38 -3.66 -2.33
N SER A 81 -5.05 -3.53 -3.48
CA SER A 81 -4.76 -4.36 -4.64
C SER A 81 -3.28 -4.17 -4.92
N THR A 82 -2.44 -4.97 -4.26
CA THR A 82 -1.05 -5.13 -4.63
C THR A 82 -1.12 -5.87 -5.96
N PRO A 83 -0.62 -5.25 -7.03
CA PRO A 83 0.76 -5.50 -7.33
C PRO A 83 1.59 -4.33 -6.84
N ALA A 84 2.86 -4.61 -6.60
CA ALA A 84 3.86 -3.68 -6.10
C ALA A 84 3.59 -2.23 -6.51
N ARG A 85 3.75 -1.31 -5.56
CA ARG A 85 4.11 0.08 -5.86
C ARG A 85 5.42 0.05 -6.64
N ALA A 86 5.33 -0.21 -7.93
CA ALA A 86 6.29 0.19 -8.92
C ALA A 86 6.51 1.69 -8.67
N PRO A 87 7.74 2.15 -8.39
CA PRO A 87 8.01 3.58 -8.41
C PRO A 87 7.48 4.14 -9.74
N MET A 88 6.95 5.37 -9.75
CA MET A 88 6.31 6.12 -10.85
C MET A 88 7.11 6.19 -12.19
N SER A 89 7.59 5.05 -12.69
CA SER A 89 8.52 4.90 -13.82
C SER A 89 8.85 3.44 -14.19
N SER A 90 8.41 2.39 -13.46
CA SER A 90 8.68 1.00 -13.89
C SER A 90 7.46 0.34 -14.52
N ILE A 91 7.43 0.29 -15.85
CA ILE A 91 6.54 -0.64 -16.56
C ILE A 91 7.09 -2.07 -16.36
N PRO A 92 6.25 -3.09 -16.11
CA PRO A 92 6.71 -4.48 -16.09
C PRO A 92 7.40 -4.87 -17.41
N LEU A 93 8.59 -5.50 -17.33
CA LEU A 93 9.33 -5.95 -18.53
C LEU A 93 8.55 -6.95 -19.39
N ARG A 94 7.57 -7.64 -18.79
CA ARG A 94 6.64 -8.55 -19.44
C ARG A 94 5.24 -8.38 -18.84
N VAL A 95 4.25 -8.17 -19.68
CA VAL A 95 2.84 -7.99 -19.35
C VAL A 95 2.14 -9.33 -19.59
N ARG A 96 1.66 -9.99 -18.53
CA ARG A 96 0.86 -11.21 -18.67
C ARG A 96 -0.54 -10.87 -19.13
N ILE A 97 -0.98 -11.44 -20.24
CA ILE A 97 -2.28 -11.14 -20.84
C ILE A 97 -3.43 -11.51 -19.89
N SER A 98 -3.30 -12.59 -19.13
CA SER A 98 -4.30 -13.10 -18.17
C SER A 98 -4.63 -12.13 -17.03
N ASP A 99 -3.72 -11.22 -16.70
CA ASP A 99 -3.86 -10.35 -15.54
C ASP A 99 -4.68 -9.08 -15.87
N TYR A 100 -4.98 -8.88 -17.16
CA TYR A 100 -5.60 -7.69 -17.72
C TYR A 100 -6.76 -8.09 -18.63
N PRO A 101 -8.00 -8.17 -18.10
CA PRO A 101 -9.15 -8.68 -18.83
C PRO A 101 -9.47 -7.92 -20.12
N GLU A 102 -9.31 -6.59 -20.15
CA GLU A 102 -9.51 -5.82 -21.39
C GLU A 102 -8.39 -6.09 -22.39
N LEU A 103 -7.13 -6.15 -21.96
CA LEU A 103 -6.01 -6.55 -22.82
C LEU A 103 -6.22 -7.94 -23.42
N GLN A 104 -6.67 -8.90 -22.61
CA GLN A 104 -6.97 -10.26 -23.06
C GLN A 104 -8.07 -10.29 -24.12
N ARG A 105 -9.11 -9.48 -23.96
CA ARG A 105 -10.19 -9.35 -24.93
C ARG A 105 -9.72 -8.74 -26.25
N LEU A 106 -8.77 -7.82 -26.19
CA LEU A 106 -8.22 -7.10 -27.34
C LEU A 106 -7.09 -7.85 -28.05
N ALA A 107 -6.36 -8.72 -27.35
CA ALA A 107 -5.22 -9.49 -27.85
C ALA A 107 -5.62 -10.70 -28.70
N TRP A 108 -6.81 -10.71 -29.32
CA TRP A 108 -7.31 -11.83 -30.14
C TRP A 108 -6.39 -12.18 -31.34
N GLN A 109 -5.58 -11.22 -31.81
CA GLN A 109 -4.58 -11.43 -32.88
C GLN A 109 -3.26 -12.03 -32.38
N VAL A 110 -3.03 -12.06 -31.07
CA VAL A 110 -1.81 -12.61 -30.48
C VAL A 110 -2.00 -14.12 -30.32
N HIS A 111 -1.57 -14.87 -31.33
CA HIS A 111 -1.59 -16.34 -31.28
C HIS A 111 -0.29 -16.87 -30.67
N GLY A 112 -0.37 -17.51 -29.51
CA GLY A 112 0.69 -18.39 -28.98
C GLY A 112 1.61 -17.82 -27.89
N THR A 113 1.33 -16.63 -27.33
CA THR A 113 2.13 -16.05 -26.23
C THR A 113 1.23 -15.44 -25.15
N ASP A 114 1.38 -15.90 -23.90
CA ASP A 114 0.65 -15.37 -22.73
C ASP A 114 1.32 -14.12 -22.11
N GLU A 115 2.49 -13.74 -22.62
CA GLU A 115 3.29 -12.60 -22.17
C GLU A 115 3.58 -11.66 -23.34
N LEU A 116 3.37 -10.36 -23.14
CA LEU A 116 3.64 -9.29 -24.09
C LEU A 116 4.75 -8.37 -23.57
N SER A 117 5.52 -7.79 -24.46
CA SER A 117 6.35 -6.63 -24.11
C SER A 117 5.48 -5.40 -23.82
N PRO A 118 5.98 -4.44 -23.04
CA PRO A 118 5.35 -3.12 -22.85
C PRO A 118 4.87 -2.43 -24.13
N SER A 119 5.70 -2.45 -25.18
CA SER A 119 5.37 -1.83 -26.47
C SER A 119 4.24 -2.56 -27.17
N GLU A 120 4.24 -3.89 -27.17
CA GLU A 120 3.16 -4.67 -27.79
C GLU A 120 1.84 -4.48 -27.05
N ALA A 121 1.87 -4.41 -25.72
CA ALA A 121 0.68 -4.12 -24.93
C ALA A 121 0.10 -2.73 -25.28
N LEU A 122 0.94 -1.69 -25.37
CA LEU A 122 0.49 -0.35 -25.76
C LEU A 122 -0.07 -0.32 -27.18
N ASP A 123 0.62 -0.95 -28.14
CA ASP A 123 0.18 -1.07 -29.53
C ASP A 123 -1.21 -1.69 -29.64
N ILE A 124 -1.49 -2.74 -28.87
CA ILE A 124 -2.81 -3.39 -28.85
C ILE A 124 -3.88 -2.42 -28.33
N TYR A 125 -3.61 -1.69 -27.24
CA TYR A 125 -4.54 -0.70 -26.72
C TYR A 125 -4.78 0.45 -27.71
N GLU A 126 -3.74 0.95 -28.38
CA GLU A 126 -3.86 2.07 -29.33
C GLU A 126 -4.63 1.68 -30.59
N ARG A 127 -4.31 0.51 -31.18
CA ARG A 127 -5.00 -0.02 -32.36
C ARG A 127 -6.47 -0.31 -32.09
N ASN A 128 -6.79 -0.76 -30.88
CA ASN A 128 -8.16 -1.09 -30.48
C ASN A 128 -8.88 0.04 -29.73
N ARG A 129 -8.38 1.28 -29.73
CA ARG A 129 -8.92 2.42 -28.96
C ARG A 129 -10.44 2.61 -29.02
N ARG A 130 -11.08 2.24 -30.13
CA ARG A 130 -12.55 2.35 -30.34
C ARG A 130 -13.36 1.28 -29.60
N HIS A 131 -12.69 0.23 -29.14
CA HIS A 131 -13.25 -0.88 -28.38
C HIS A 131 -12.81 -0.87 -26.93
N VAL A 132 -11.90 0.05 -26.55
CA VAL A 132 -11.38 0.21 -25.20
C VAL A 132 -12.40 1.00 -24.38
N ASP A 133 -13.03 0.35 -23.41
CA ASP A 133 -13.94 1.02 -22.46
C ASP A 133 -13.19 1.34 -21.16
N GLU A 134 -12.50 2.49 -21.14
CA GLU A 134 -11.72 2.94 -19.98
C GLU A 134 -12.59 3.14 -18.72
N ALA A 135 -13.91 3.27 -18.85
CA ALA A 135 -14.81 3.48 -17.72
C ALA A 135 -15.16 2.19 -16.97
N SER A 136 -15.13 1.04 -17.64
CA SER A 136 -15.39 -0.28 -17.03
C SER A 136 -14.14 -1.07 -16.68
N MET A 137 -12.95 -0.56 -17.03
CA MET A 137 -11.67 -1.18 -16.69
C MET A 137 -11.43 -1.30 -15.19
N ALA A 138 -10.81 -2.41 -14.80
CA ALA A 138 -10.29 -2.60 -13.46
C ALA A 138 -9.23 -1.52 -13.13
N PRO A 139 -9.15 -1.04 -11.87
CA PRO A 139 -8.22 0.02 -11.48
C PRO A 139 -6.75 -0.27 -11.85
N HIS A 140 -6.29 -1.51 -11.64
CA HIS A 140 -4.90 -1.91 -11.93
C HIS A 140 -4.58 -1.92 -13.44
N GLU A 141 -5.57 -2.16 -14.29
CA GLU A 141 -5.42 -2.14 -15.74
C GLU A 141 -5.32 -0.71 -16.28
N ARG A 142 -6.10 0.22 -15.71
CA ARG A 142 -5.97 1.66 -16.01
C ARG A 142 -4.60 2.20 -15.60
N ASP A 143 -4.08 1.76 -14.46
CA ASP A 143 -2.75 2.16 -13.99
C ASP A 143 -1.65 1.65 -14.93
N LEU A 144 -1.75 0.41 -15.43
CA LEU A 144 -0.84 -0.12 -16.46
C LEU A 144 -0.89 0.75 -17.72
N LEU A 145 -2.08 1.00 -18.27
CA LEU A 145 -2.25 1.80 -19.49
C LEU A 145 -1.70 3.22 -19.33
N GLY A 146 -1.93 3.84 -18.17
CA GLY A 146 -1.36 5.15 -17.83
C GLY A 146 0.17 5.12 -17.79
N ALA A 147 0.76 4.10 -17.17
CA ALA A 147 2.22 3.92 -17.13
C ALA A 147 2.82 3.68 -18.53
N LEU A 148 2.16 2.85 -19.35
CA LEU A 148 2.53 2.58 -20.74
C LEU A 148 2.54 3.87 -21.58
N ARG A 149 1.44 4.64 -21.55
CA ARG A 149 1.34 5.92 -22.28
C ARG A 149 2.39 6.94 -21.82
N SER A 150 2.64 7.03 -20.51
CA SER A 150 3.60 7.97 -19.94
C SER A 150 5.04 7.70 -20.41
N VAL A 151 5.46 6.44 -20.45
CA VAL A 151 6.86 6.07 -20.77
C VAL A 151 7.09 5.83 -22.26
N LEU A 152 6.11 5.28 -22.99
CA LEU A 152 6.26 4.88 -24.40
C LEU A 152 5.54 5.81 -25.39
N GLY A 153 4.52 6.57 -24.97
CA GLY A 153 3.77 7.47 -25.83
C GLY A 153 4.60 8.63 -26.42
N GLY A 154 5.75 8.94 -25.82
CA GLY A 154 6.73 9.88 -26.37
C GLY A 154 7.74 9.27 -27.35
N ARG A 155 7.91 7.94 -27.38
CA ARG A 155 8.91 7.23 -28.21
C ARG A 155 8.38 6.81 -29.58
N SER A 156 7.07 6.66 -29.75
CA SER A 156 6.46 6.14 -30.99
C SER A 156 6.26 7.20 -32.10
N ARG A 157 6.75 8.43 -31.91
CA ARG A 157 6.63 9.52 -32.92
C ARG A 157 7.85 9.74 -33.81
N ASP A 158 8.94 9.01 -33.57
CA ASP A 158 10.17 9.13 -34.37
C ASP A 158 10.55 7.77 -35.00
N VAL A 159 9.79 7.32 -36.01
CA VAL A 159 10.26 6.39 -37.07
C VAL A 159 9.56 6.73 -38.38
#